data_AF-A0AAN9ESH9-F1
#
_entry.id   AF-A0AAN9ESH9-F1
#
_cell.length_a   1.000
_cell.length_b   1.000
_cell.length_c   1.000
_cell.angle_alpha   90.00
_cell.angle_beta   90.00
_cell.angle_gamma   90.00
#
_symmetry.space_group_name_H-M   'P 1'
#
loop_
_entity.id
_entity.type
_entity.pdbx_description
1 polymer ?
#
loop_
_entity_poly.entity_id
_entity_poly.type
_entity_poly.pdbx_seq_one_letter_code
_entity_poly.pdbx_strand_id
1 'polypeptide(L)'
;MGKQVEEMEDDKCSFEYQKATWETLRKSITGLMNKVTATNITNIIPELFSKNLIRGRGLFVRHCLKSQMASPRFSDVFAALVAALNTKFPQVGHLLLRRVVFLIRRAYYLNDKKQLSGIVTFLAHLVNQRVAHATIALELLADLLEKTTYDDSSVEVAFEFVGECGSLLQDRNPKGLHGIFVRFLEILHEGKIDKRVQFMIEGLFAMRKAKFRGYPAVRPELDLVEEKDQITHEIYLDEEFDLEIYLDVFNPDPNFAESEKHYEELKKAMRDSRMSSVLNAVSDDDDESDEEEEQSMEIKDESKMNFVI
;
A
#
# COMPACT_ATOMS: atom_id res chain seq x y z
N MET A 1 3.41 -48.31 9.81
CA MET A 1 3.65 -46.86 9.86
C MET A 1 3.63 -46.22 8.47
N GLY A 2 4.27 -46.77 7.42
CA GLY A 2 4.23 -46.19 6.06
C GLY A 2 2.82 -46.00 5.46
N LYS A 3 2.00 -47.06 5.39
CA LYS A 3 0.64 -46.98 4.82
C LYS A 3 -0.32 -46.01 5.53
N GLN A 4 -0.23 -45.89 6.86
CA GLN A 4 -1.07 -44.96 7.62
C GLN A 4 -0.64 -43.50 7.43
N VAL A 5 0.64 -43.25 7.15
CA VAL A 5 1.13 -41.90 6.85
C VAL A 5 0.74 -41.51 5.42
N GLU A 6 0.86 -42.42 4.45
CA GLU A 6 0.36 -42.19 3.07
C GLU A 6 -1.16 -41.97 3.03
N GLU A 7 -1.96 -42.79 3.73
CA GLU A 7 -3.43 -42.60 3.80
C GLU A 7 -3.82 -41.27 4.49
N MET A 8 -3.07 -40.82 5.50
CA MET A 8 -3.29 -39.51 6.15
C MET A 8 -2.80 -38.31 5.32
N GLU A 9 -1.82 -38.50 4.44
CA GLU A 9 -1.34 -37.48 3.50
C GLU A 9 -2.29 -37.33 2.30
N ASP A 10 -2.84 -38.45 1.78
CA ASP A 10 -3.88 -38.45 0.75
C ASP A 10 -5.17 -37.76 1.23
N ASP A 11 -5.57 -37.98 2.49
CA ASP A 11 -6.76 -37.33 3.07
C ASP A 11 -6.59 -35.79 3.17
N LYS A 12 -5.36 -35.31 3.38
CA LYS A 12 -5.00 -33.88 3.38
C LYS A 12 -4.83 -33.26 2.00
N CYS A 13 -4.85 -34.06 0.94
CA CYS A 13 -4.85 -33.57 -0.44
C CYS A 13 -6.20 -33.75 -1.14
N SER A 14 -7.17 -34.40 -0.47
CA SER A 14 -8.51 -34.61 -0.98
C SER A 14 -9.20 -33.31 -1.40
N PHE A 15 -10.12 -33.43 -2.37
CA PHE A 15 -10.92 -32.30 -2.84
C PHE A 15 -11.67 -31.62 -1.69
N GLU A 16 -12.26 -32.41 -0.80
CA GLU A 16 -13.00 -31.97 0.37
C GLU A 16 -12.11 -31.19 1.35
N TYR A 17 -10.91 -31.69 1.63
CA TYR A 17 -9.95 -31.01 2.51
C TYR A 17 -9.48 -29.69 1.91
N GLN A 18 -9.10 -29.68 0.63
CA GLN A 18 -8.68 -28.47 -0.08
C GLN A 18 -9.79 -27.42 -0.07
N LYS A 19 -11.05 -27.83 -0.29
CA LYS A 19 -12.21 -26.93 -0.26
C LYS A 19 -12.45 -26.37 1.14
N ALA A 20 -12.38 -27.20 2.17
CA ALA A 20 -12.56 -26.77 3.56
C ALA A 20 -11.48 -25.78 4.01
N THR A 21 -10.21 -26.02 3.65
CA THR A 21 -9.11 -25.10 3.96
C THR A 21 -9.23 -23.79 3.19
N TRP A 22 -9.66 -23.83 1.92
CA TRP A 22 -9.95 -22.63 1.13
C TRP A 22 -11.08 -21.79 1.73
N GLU A 23 -12.17 -22.42 2.18
CA GLU A 23 -13.27 -21.69 2.84
C GLU A 23 -12.82 -21.04 4.15
N THR A 24 -11.97 -21.73 4.91
CA THR A 24 -11.37 -21.21 6.13
C THR A 24 -10.48 -20.00 5.83
N LEU A 25 -9.63 -20.10 4.80
CA LEU A 25 -8.79 -19.00 4.31
C LEU A 25 -9.65 -17.78 3.91
N ARG A 26 -10.72 -18.01 3.13
CA ARG A 26 -11.68 -16.97 2.73
C ARG A 26 -12.30 -16.25 3.92
N LYS A 27 -12.81 -17.00 4.91
CA LYS A 27 -13.40 -16.44 6.13
C LYS A 27 -12.37 -15.65 6.93
N SER A 28 -11.14 -16.15 7.04
CA SER A 28 -10.07 -15.48 7.77
C SER A 28 -9.66 -14.15 7.11
N ILE A 29 -9.42 -14.13 5.80
CA ILE A 29 -9.08 -12.91 5.06
C ILE A 29 -10.21 -11.89 5.16
N THR A 30 -11.45 -12.32 4.94
CA THR A 30 -12.64 -11.47 5.07
C THR A 30 -12.75 -10.85 6.47
N GLY A 31 -12.53 -11.66 7.50
CA GLY A 31 -12.59 -11.21 8.89
C GLY A 31 -11.51 -10.18 9.25
N LEU A 32 -10.29 -10.33 8.73
CA LEU A 32 -9.20 -9.38 8.94
C LEU A 32 -9.47 -8.05 8.22
N MET A 33 -9.90 -8.12 6.96
CA MET A 33 -10.21 -6.95 6.15
C MET A 33 -11.38 -6.11 6.69
N ASN A 34 -12.35 -6.74 7.35
CA ASN A 34 -13.47 -6.01 7.96
C ASN A 34 -13.08 -5.28 9.24
N LYS A 35 -11.95 -5.66 9.87
CA LYS A 35 -11.48 -5.09 11.13
C LYS A 35 -10.41 -4.02 10.93
N VAL A 36 -9.80 -3.94 9.75
CA VAL A 36 -8.65 -3.04 9.54
C VAL A 36 -9.05 -1.57 9.70
N THR A 37 -8.25 -0.86 10.46
CA THR A 37 -8.32 0.59 10.68
C THR A 37 -6.90 1.16 10.70
N ALA A 38 -6.76 2.47 10.55
CA ALA A 38 -5.46 3.13 10.69
C ALA A 38 -4.78 2.84 12.04
N THR A 39 -5.55 2.62 13.11
CA THR A 39 -5.02 2.39 14.46
C THR A 39 -4.59 0.94 14.73
N ASN A 40 -5.08 -0.04 13.96
CA ASN A 40 -4.79 -1.45 14.19
C ASN A 40 -4.09 -2.15 13.02
N ILE A 41 -3.84 -1.44 11.92
CA ILE A 41 -3.26 -1.99 10.69
C ILE A 41 -1.93 -2.73 10.94
N THR A 42 -1.10 -2.23 11.86
CA THR A 42 0.17 -2.85 12.26
C THR A 42 0.00 -4.21 12.93
N ASN A 43 -1.16 -4.47 13.55
CA ASN A 43 -1.52 -5.78 14.11
C ASN A 43 -2.13 -6.70 13.05
N ILE A 44 -2.91 -6.14 12.12
CA ILE A 44 -3.57 -6.89 11.05
C ILE A 44 -2.56 -7.43 10.02
N ILE A 45 -1.51 -6.67 9.70
CA ILE A 45 -0.48 -7.07 8.71
C ILE A 45 0.17 -8.43 9.06
N PRO A 46 0.73 -8.64 10.27
CA PRO A 46 1.27 -9.95 10.67
C PRO A 46 0.26 -11.09 10.58
N GLU A 47 -1.01 -10.85 10.94
CA GLU A 47 -2.06 -11.87 10.82
C GLU A 47 -2.33 -12.24 9.36
N LEU A 48 -2.32 -11.28 8.44
CA LEU A 48 -2.46 -11.53 7.01
C LEU A 48 -1.23 -12.24 6.42
N PHE A 49 -0.01 -11.89 6.86
CA PHE A 49 1.20 -12.61 6.49
C PHE A 49 1.23 -14.05 6.95
N SER A 50 0.42 -14.41 7.96
CA SER A 50 0.27 -15.80 8.38
C SER A 50 -0.68 -16.61 7.48
N LYS A 51 -1.39 -15.96 6.54
CA LYS A 51 -2.36 -16.59 5.63
C LYS A 51 -1.76 -16.75 4.24
N ASN A 52 -2.02 -17.88 3.60
CA ASN A 52 -1.57 -18.17 2.23
C ASN A 52 -2.15 -17.19 1.21
N LEU A 53 -1.54 -16.00 1.09
CA LEU A 53 -1.93 -14.94 0.17
C LEU A 53 -1.50 -15.23 -1.27
N ILE A 54 -0.65 -16.23 -1.53
CA ILE A 54 -0.39 -16.71 -2.89
C ILE A 54 -1.64 -17.40 -3.43
N ARG A 55 -2.17 -18.37 -2.67
CA ARG A 55 -3.41 -19.08 -2.96
C ARG A 55 -4.64 -18.17 -2.80
N GLY A 56 -4.61 -17.30 -1.80
CA GLY A 56 -5.71 -16.40 -1.42
C GLY A 56 -5.71 -15.03 -2.12
N ARG A 57 -4.83 -14.75 -3.09
CA ARG A 57 -4.71 -13.40 -3.69
C ARG A 57 -6.02 -12.92 -4.31
N GLY A 58 -6.74 -13.77 -5.04
CA GLY A 58 -8.03 -13.41 -5.63
C GLY A 58 -9.07 -13.05 -4.56
N LEU A 59 -9.13 -13.86 -3.49
CA LEU A 59 -10.01 -13.60 -2.33
C LEU A 59 -9.70 -12.27 -1.66
N PHE A 60 -8.41 -12.00 -1.40
CA PHE A 60 -7.96 -10.75 -0.80
C PHE A 60 -8.31 -9.55 -1.68
N VAL A 61 -7.93 -9.58 -2.96
CA VAL A 61 -8.14 -8.48 -3.89
C VAL A 61 -9.63 -8.20 -4.09
N ARG A 62 -10.44 -9.25 -4.29
CA ARG A 62 -11.90 -9.13 -4.41
C ARG A 62 -12.51 -8.47 -3.17
N HIS A 63 -12.11 -8.90 -1.98
CA HIS A 63 -12.66 -8.35 -0.75
C HIS A 63 -12.14 -6.94 -0.45
N CYS A 64 -10.89 -6.63 -0.77
CA CYS A 64 -10.33 -5.28 -0.69
C CYS A 64 -11.12 -4.30 -1.55
N LEU A 65 -11.34 -4.63 -2.82
CA LEU A 65 -12.14 -3.81 -3.73
C LEU A 65 -13.58 -3.66 -3.21
N LYS A 66 -14.20 -4.74 -2.75
CA LYS A 66 -15.57 -4.68 -2.21
C LYS A 66 -15.67 -3.78 -0.97
N SER A 67 -14.74 -3.91 -0.02
CA SER A 67 -14.70 -3.10 1.19
C SER A 67 -14.44 -1.63 0.89
N GLN A 68 -13.50 -1.35 -0.03
CA GLN A 68 -13.21 0.01 -0.46
C GLN A 68 -14.42 0.65 -1.14
N MET A 69 -15.07 -0.04 -2.07
CA MET A 69 -16.27 0.46 -2.75
C MET A 69 -17.44 0.71 -1.79
N ALA A 70 -17.54 -0.09 -0.72
CA ALA A 70 -18.55 0.11 0.33
C ALA A 70 -18.19 1.25 1.28
N SER A 71 -16.91 1.63 1.40
CA SER A 71 -16.43 2.69 2.29
C SER A 71 -15.21 3.43 1.73
N PRO A 72 -15.38 4.28 0.69
CA PRO A 72 -14.27 4.95 0.00
C PRO A 72 -13.43 5.87 0.89
N ARG A 73 -14.00 6.35 2.00
CA ARG A 73 -13.29 7.18 2.99
C ARG A 73 -12.08 6.48 3.64
N PHE A 74 -12.01 5.15 3.59
CA PHE A 74 -10.88 4.36 4.12
C PHE A 74 -9.92 3.87 3.03
N SER A 75 -9.99 4.44 1.83
CA SER A 75 -9.15 4.03 0.70
C SER A 75 -7.65 4.11 1.01
N ASP A 76 -7.23 5.09 1.79
CA ASP A 76 -5.85 5.26 2.25
C ASP A 76 -5.38 4.13 3.19
N VAL A 77 -6.25 3.67 4.10
CA VAL A 77 -5.99 2.52 4.98
C VAL A 77 -5.85 1.24 4.15
N PHE A 78 -6.73 1.02 3.17
CA PHE A 78 -6.63 -0.14 2.28
C PHE A 78 -5.37 -0.08 1.42
N ALA A 79 -5.00 1.10 0.91
CA ALA A 79 -3.78 1.28 0.13
C ALA A 79 -2.52 1.02 0.97
N ALA A 80 -2.48 1.51 2.22
CA ALA A 80 -1.38 1.24 3.16
C ALA A 80 -1.25 -0.27 3.45
N LEU A 81 -2.38 -0.96 3.63
CA LEU A 81 -2.38 -2.40 3.84
C LEU A 81 -1.83 -3.13 2.62
N VAL A 82 -2.29 -2.76 1.43
CA VAL A 82 -1.80 -3.33 0.17
C VAL A 82 -0.31 -3.08 0.02
N ALA A 83 0.18 -1.87 0.30
CA ALA A 83 1.60 -1.54 0.20
C ALA A 83 2.46 -2.42 1.11
N ALA A 84 2.05 -2.60 2.37
CA ALA A 84 2.73 -3.51 3.29
C ALA A 84 2.74 -4.95 2.76
N LEU A 85 1.62 -5.46 2.26
CA LEU A 85 1.55 -6.82 1.72
C LEU A 85 2.37 -6.99 0.43
N ASN A 86 2.39 -5.96 -0.41
CA ASN A 86 3.04 -5.94 -1.70
C ASN A 86 4.57 -6.12 -1.59
N THR A 87 5.18 -5.73 -0.46
CA THR A 87 6.61 -5.96 -0.17
C THR A 87 7.01 -7.43 -0.15
N LYS A 88 6.06 -8.33 0.15
CA LYS A 88 6.29 -9.79 0.25
C LYS A 88 5.49 -10.58 -0.79
N PHE A 89 4.37 -10.03 -1.24
CA PHE A 89 3.48 -10.65 -2.21
C PHE A 89 3.18 -9.65 -3.35
N PRO A 90 4.16 -9.31 -4.20
CA PRO A 90 3.99 -8.32 -5.27
C PRO A 90 2.85 -8.67 -6.25
N GLN A 91 2.58 -9.96 -6.46
CA GLN A 91 1.45 -10.45 -7.24
C GLN A 91 0.09 -10.01 -6.70
N VAL A 92 -0.03 -9.71 -5.41
CA VAL A 92 -1.27 -9.19 -4.81
C VAL A 92 -1.49 -7.73 -5.24
N GLY A 93 -0.44 -6.90 -5.16
CA GLY A 93 -0.50 -5.51 -5.62
C GLY A 93 -0.76 -5.42 -7.12
N HIS A 94 -0.06 -6.23 -7.91
CA HIS A 94 -0.24 -6.27 -9.37
C HIS A 94 -1.65 -6.67 -9.79
N LEU A 95 -2.19 -7.77 -9.20
CA LEU A 95 -3.55 -8.22 -9.48
C LEU A 95 -4.60 -7.17 -9.06
N LEU A 96 -4.39 -6.50 -7.92
CA LEU A 96 -5.26 -5.41 -7.48
C LEU A 96 -5.30 -4.29 -8.52
N LEU A 97 -4.13 -3.82 -8.97
CA LEU A 97 -4.03 -2.72 -9.92
C LEU A 97 -4.72 -3.04 -11.24
N ARG A 98 -4.50 -4.24 -11.79
CA ARG A 98 -5.20 -4.70 -13.01
C ARG A 98 -6.71 -4.63 -12.86
N ARG A 99 -7.24 -5.08 -11.71
CA ARG A 99 -8.68 -5.03 -11.44
C ARG A 99 -9.17 -3.60 -11.19
N VAL A 100 -8.38 -2.72 -10.56
CA VAL A 100 -8.70 -1.29 -10.40
C VAL A 100 -8.79 -0.61 -11.77
N VAL A 101 -7.79 -0.79 -12.64
CA VAL A 101 -7.78 -0.22 -14.00
C VAL A 101 -8.99 -0.70 -14.80
N PHE A 102 -9.30 -2.00 -14.76
CA PHE A 102 -10.50 -2.54 -15.38
C PHE A 102 -11.79 -1.88 -14.85
N LEU A 103 -11.90 -1.70 -13.53
CA LEU A 103 -13.07 -1.06 -12.92
C LEU A 103 -13.20 0.42 -13.32
N ILE A 104 -12.09 1.15 -13.44
CA ILE A 104 -12.08 2.53 -13.96
C ILE A 104 -12.62 2.56 -15.38
N ARG A 105 -12.05 1.74 -16.29
CA ARG A 105 -12.49 1.65 -17.70
C ARG A 105 -13.97 1.32 -17.80
N ARG A 106 -14.43 0.37 -16.99
CA ARG A 106 -15.84 -0.04 -16.94
C ARG A 106 -16.75 1.08 -16.43
N ALA A 107 -16.40 1.74 -15.32
CA ALA A 107 -17.19 2.84 -14.77
C ALA A 107 -17.25 4.02 -15.76
N TYR A 108 -16.15 4.27 -16.45
CA TYR A 108 -16.06 5.26 -17.51
C TYR A 108 -16.99 4.94 -18.69
N TYR A 109 -16.93 3.71 -19.21
CA TYR A 109 -17.81 3.25 -20.30
C TYR A 109 -19.29 3.27 -19.92
N LEU A 110 -19.63 2.93 -18.69
CA LEU A 110 -21.01 2.95 -18.17
C LEU A 110 -21.49 4.34 -17.75
N ASN A 111 -20.62 5.34 -17.81
CA ASN A 111 -20.87 6.69 -17.32
C ASN A 111 -21.30 6.74 -15.83
N ASP A 112 -20.83 5.81 -15.00
CA ASP A 112 -21.10 5.78 -13.56
C ASP A 112 -20.08 6.65 -12.81
N LYS A 113 -20.34 7.97 -12.80
CA LYS A 113 -19.41 8.96 -12.21
C LYS A 113 -19.21 8.77 -10.70
N LYS A 114 -20.24 8.30 -9.98
CA LYS A 114 -20.15 8.05 -8.54
C LYS A 114 -19.23 6.86 -8.26
N GLN A 115 -19.37 5.79 -9.03
CA GLN A 115 -18.48 4.64 -8.93
C GLN A 115 -17.06 5.02 -9.35
N LEU A 116 -16.92 5.80 -10.42
CA LEU A 116 -15.64 6.28 -10.93
C LEU A 116 -14.87 7.06 -9.86
N SER A 117 -15.48 8.10 -9.25
CA SER A 117 -14.88 8.89 -8.17
C SER A 117 -14.31 7.99 -7.05
N GLY A 118 -15.09 7.04 -6.55
CA GLY A 118 -14.63 6.11 -5.52
C GLY A 118 -13.44 5.24 -5.95
N ILE A 119 -13.41 4.75 -7.19
CA ILE A 119 -12.30 3.90 -7.68
C ILE A 119 -11.04 4.74 -7.93
N VAL A 120 -11.18 5.95 -8.49
CA VAL A 120 -10.02 6.81 -8.75
C VAL A 120 -9.40 7.31 -7.44
N THR A 121 -10.20 7.64 -6.41
CA THR A 121 -9.65 7.94 -5.08
C THR A 121 -8.80 6.79 -4.55
N PHE A 122 -9.22 5.54 -4.78
CA PHE A 122 -8.41 4.39 -4.38
C PHE A 122 -7.11 4.27 -5.17
N LEU A 123 -7.15 4.48 -6.49
CA LEU A 123 -5.95 4.53 -7.31
C LEU A 123 -4.99 5.63 -6.85
N ALA A 124 -5.50 6.81 -6.47
CA ALA A 124 -4.68 7.91 -5.97
C ALA A 124 -3.89 7.50 -4.73
N HIS A 125 -4.53 6.81 -3.78
CA HIS A 125 -3.83 6.31 -2.59
C HIS A 125 -2.86 5.16 -2.89
N LEU A 126 -3.17 4.29 -3.86
CA LEU A 126 -2.21 3.26 -4.32
C LEU A 126 -0.97 3.88 -4.97
N VAL A 127 -1.13 5.00 -5.66
CA VAL A 127 -0.02 5.81 -6.20
C VAL A 127 0.75 6.50 -5.06
N ASN A 128 0.06 7.11 -4.09
CA ASN A 128 0.70 7.74 -2.92
C ASN A 128 1.56 6.75 -2.11
N GLN A 129 1.07 5.52 -1.98
CA GLN A 129 1.78 4.42 -1.31
C GLN A 129 2.81 3.72 -2.21
N ARG A 130 3.01 4.21 -3.44
CA ARG A 130 3.97 3.69 -4.44
C ARG A 130 3.76 2.21 -4.80
N VAL A 131 2.52 1.73 -4.68
CA VAL A 131 2.14 0.42 -5.23
C VAL A 131 2.03 0.53 -6.75
N ALA A 132 1.45 1.63 -7.24
CA ALA A 132 1.40 1.97 -8.65
C ALA A 132 2.40 3.08 -8.99
N HIS A 133 3.04 2.97 -10.15
CA HIS A 133 3.88 4.05 -10.66
C HIS A 133 3.05 5.30 -10.96
N ALA A 134 3.62 6.48 -10.73
CA ALA A 134 2.91 7.76 -10.90
C ALA A 134 2.39 8.03 -12.33
N THR A 135 2.89 7.32 -13.34
CA THR A 135 2.45 7.47 -14.74
C THR A 135 0.95 7.17 -14.91
N ILE A 136 0.40 6.15 -14.25
CA ILE A 136 -1.03 5.79 -14.39
C ILE A 136 -1.94 6.93 -13.92
N ALA A 137 -1.52 7.69 -12.91
CA ALA A 137 -2.27 8.85 -12.42
C ALA A 137 -2.27 9.99 -13.46
N LEU A 138 -1.15 10.20 -14.15
CA LEU A 138 -1.06 11.22 -15.20
C LEU A 138 -1.84 10.84 -16.46
N GLU A 139 -1.82 9.55 -16.84
CA GLU A 139 -2.64 9.04 -17.94
C GLU A 139 -4.13 9.23 -17.65
N LEU A 140 -4.58 8.84 -16.46
CA LEU A 140 -5.97 9.04 -16.05
C LEU A 140 -6.39 10.51 -16.06
N LEU A 141 -5.53 11.40 -15.57
CA LEU A 141 -5.80 12.84 -15.60
C LEU A 141 -5.82 13.39 -17.03
N ALA A 142 -4.96 12.89 -17.91
CA ALA A 142 -4.97 13.27 -19.32
C ALA A 142 -6.28 12.83 -20.00
N ASP A 143 -6.72 11.59 -19.79
CA ASP A 143 -7.96 11.03 -20.34
C ASP A 143 -9.21 11.76 -19.82
N LEU A 144 -9.27 12.06 -18.52
CA LEU A 144 -10.39 12.78 -17.90
C LEU A 144 -10.50 14.24 -18.37
N LEU A 145 -9.38 14.84 -18.79
CA LEU A 145 -9.30 16.24 -19.22
C LEU A 145 -9.13 16.38 -20.74
N GLU A 146 -9.27 15.29 -21.50
CA GLU A 146 -9.20 15.34 -22.95
C GLU A 146 -10.47 16.01 -23.52
N LYS A 147 -10.30 16.87 -24.53
CA LYS A 147 -11.40 17.70 -25.06
C LYS A 147 -12.59 16.92 -25.61
N THR A 148 -12.34 15.71 -26.10
CA THR A 148 -13.35 14.80 -26.62
C THR A 148 -14.13 14.10 -25.51
N THR A 149 -13.61 14.11 -24.28
CA THR A 149 -14.11 13.32 -23.16
C THR A 149 -14.64 14.15 -22.00
N TYR A 150 -14.06 15.33 -21.73
CA TYR A 150 -14.40 16.07 -20.52
C TYR A 150 -15.79 16.71 -20.59
N ASP A 151 -16.56 16.46 -19.54
CA ASP A 151 -17.74 17.20 -19.11
C ASP A 151 -17.46 17.78 -17.71
N ASP A 152 -18.36 18.62 -17.19
CA ASP A 152 -18.21 19.20 -15.83
C ASP A 152 -17.92 18.10 -14.78
N SER A 153 -18.58 16.95 -14.87
CA SER A 153 -18.36 15.82 -13.96
C SER A 153 -16.97 15.17 -14.08
N SER A 154 -16.39 15.08 -15.28
CA SER A 154 -15.06 14.51 -15.48
C SER A 154 -13.97 15.44 -14.96
N VAL A 155 -14.17 16.75 -15.11
CA VAL A 155 -13.30 17.78 -14.49
C VAL A 155 -13.38 17.72 -12.96
N GLU A 156 -14.56 17.46 -12.39
CA GLU A 156 -14.74 17.24 -10.95
C GLU A 156 -14.00 16.01 -10.43
N VAL A 157 -14.11 14.88 -11.13
CA VAL A 157 -13.37 13.66 -10.78
C VAL A 157 -11.87 13.90 -10.88
N ALA A 158 -11.40 14.62 -11.90
CA ALA A 158 -9.99 15.00 -12.03
C ALA A 158 -9.54 15.95 -10.90
N PHE A 159 -10.39 16.90 -10.49
CA PHE A 159 -10.14 17.79 -9.36
C PHE A 159 -9.95 16.99 -8.06
N GLU A 160 -10.88 16.09 -7.75
CA GLU A 160 -10.82 15.24 -6.56
C GLU A 160 -9.54 14.39 -6.58
N PHE A 161 -9.23 13.78 -7.73
CA PHE A 161 -8.07 12.92 -7.89
C PHE A 161 -6.74 13.66 -7.70
N VAL A 162 -6.60 14.90 -8.23
CA VAL A 162 -5.42 15.75 -7.96
C VAL A 162 -5.36 16.17 -6.50
N GLY A 163 -6.50 16.39 -5.85
CA GLY A 163 -6.56 16.64 -4.40
C GLY A 163 -5.93 15.52 -3.58
N GLU A 164 -6.14 14.26 -4.00
CA GLU A 164 -5.65 13.08 -3.27
C GLU A 164 -4.18 12.74 -3.57
N CYS A 165 -3.73 12.82 -4.84
CA CYS A 165 -2.35 12.40 -5.22
C CYS A 165 -1.43 13.53 -5.69
N GLY A 166 -1.91 14.77 -5.73
CA GLY A 166 -1.17 15.91 -6.28
C GLY A 166 0.14 16.22 -5.54
N SER A 167 0.18 16.00 -4.22
CA SER A 167 1.42 16.15 -3.45
C SER A 167 2.51 15.17 -3.93
N LEU A 168 2.18 13.89 -4.12
CA LEU A 168 3.15 12.91 -4.61
C LEU A 168 3.57 13.23 -6.05
N LEU A 169 2.62 13.59 -6.91
CA LEU A 169 2.91 13.96 -8.30
C LEU A 169 3.80 15.21 -8.37
N GLN A 170 3.65 16.17 -7.46
CA GLN A 170 4.49 17.35 -7.38
C GLN A 170 5.95 16.97 -7.07
N ASP A 171 6.17 16.00 -6.19
CA ASP A 171 7.51 15.58 -5.78
C ASP A 171 8.17 14.65 -6.80
N ARG A 172 7.41 13.69 -7.35
CA ARG A 172 7.95 12.62 -8.21
C ARG A 172 7.88 12.93 -9.70
N ASN A 173 6.87 13.68 -10.15
CA ASN A 173 6.72 14.04 -11.56
C ASN A 173 6.20 15.48 -11.75
N PRO A 174 6.97 16.51 -11.35
CA PRO A 174 6.54 17.91 -11.40
C PRO A 174 6.23 18.40 -12.83
N LYS A 175 6.91 17.85 -13.83
CA LYS A 175 6.67 18.17 -15.25
C LYS A 175 5.34 17.60 -15.74
N GLY A 176 5.06 16.34 -15.43
CA GLY A 176 3.77 15.70 -15.74
C GLY A 176 2.62 16.45 -15.08
N LEU A 177 2.73 16.72 -13.77
CA LEU A 177 1.72 17.51 -13.05
C LEU A 177 1.56 18.90 -13.65
N HIS A 178 2.64 19.56 -14.07
CA HIS A 178 2.54 20.85 -14.75
C HIS A 178 1.68 20.79 -16.01
N GLY A 179 1.84 19.75 -16.84
CA GLY A 179 1.01 19.53 -18.03
C GLY A 179 -0.48 19.43 -17.70
N ILE A 180 -0.84 18.71 -16.62
CA ILE A 180 -2.23 18.60 -16.16
C ILE A 180 -2.82 19.98 -15.79
N PHE A 181 -2.06 20.81 -15.09
CA PHE A 181 -2.51 22.17 -14.75
C PHE A 181 -2.65 23.09 -15.96
N VAL A 182 -1.83 22.90 -17.00
CA VAL A 182 -2.02 23.59 -18.28
C VAL A 182 -3.37 23.20 -18.89
N ARG A 183 -3.74 21.91 -18.87
CA ARG A 183 -5.06 21.46 -19.33
C ARG A 183 -6.22 22.07 -18.55
N PHE A 184 -6.14 22.11 -17.21
CA PHE A 184 -7.16 22.81 -16.42
C PHE A 184 -7.28 24.30 -16.78
N LEU A 185 -6.17 24.98 -17.07
CA LEU A 185 -6.17 26.39 -17.50
C LEU A 185 -6.83 26.57 -18.87
N GLU A 186 -6.55 25.67 -19.82
CA GLU A 186 -7.19 25.67 -21.14
C GLU A 186 -8.71 25.54 -21.00
N ILE A 187 -9.18 24.57 -20.19
CA ILE A 187 -10.62 24.34 -19.92
C ILE A 187 -11.26 25.59 -19.31
N LEU A 188 -10.59 26.24 -18.34
CA LEU A 188 -11.07 27.47 -17.70
C LEU A 188 -11.22 28.61 -18.72
N HIS A 189 -10.24 28.77 -19.62
CA HIS A 189 -10.26 29.82 -20.65
C HIS A 189 -11.28 29.56 -21.77
N GLU A 190 -11.62 28.30 -22.07
CA GLU A 190 -12.69 28.01 -23.02
C GLU A 190 -14.06 28.54 -22.56
N GLY A 191 -14.26 28.71 -21.25
CA GLY A 191 -15.44 29.35 -20.68
C GLY A 191 -16.75 28.58 -20.85
N LYS A 192 -16.67 27.29 -21.23
CA LYS A 192 -17.82 26.41 -21.48
C LYS A 192 -18.26 25.61 -20.26
N ILE A 193 -17.45 25.60 -19.21
CA ILE A 193 -17.72 24.89 -17.95
C ILE A 193 -18.60 25.71 -17.02
N ASP A 194 -19.34 25.03 -16.14
CA ASP A 194 -20.19 25.69 -15.16
C ASP A 194 -19.37 26.47 -14.11
N LYS A 195 -20.01 27.44 -13.44
CA LYS A 195 -19.34 28.31 -12.44
C LYS A 195 -18.75 27.54 -11.26
N ARG A 196 -19.39 26.47 -10.83
CA ARG A 196 -18.91 25.63 -9.73
C ARG A 196 -17.62 24.91 -10.15
N VAL A 197 -17.54 24.38 -11.37
CA VAL A 197 -16.30 23.79 -11.90
C VAL A 197 -15.20 24.84 -12.04
N GLN A 198 -15.52 26.06 -12.45
CA GLN A 198 -14.56 27.17 -12.48
C GLN A 198 -13.94 27.41 -11.08
N PHE A 199 -14.77 27.50 -10.03
CA PHE A 199 -14.28 27.64 -8.65
C PHE A 199 -13.42 26.45 -8.19
N MET A 200 -13.74 25.23 -8.63
CA MET A 200 -12.90 24.05 -8.33
C MET A 200 -11.52 24.16 -8.98
N ILE A 201 -11.47 24.55 -10.26
CA ILE A 201 -10.19 24.76 -10.96
C ILE A 201 -9.36 25.86 -10.26
N GLU A 202 -9.97 26.99 -9.90
CA GLU A 202 -9.29 28.04 -9.12
C GLU A 202 -8.75 27.50 -7.78
N GLY A 203 -9.53 26.66 -7.10
CA GLY A 203 -9.13 25.93 -5.89
C GLY A 203 -7.88 25.06 -6.10
N LEU A 204 -7.77 24.35 -7.23
CA LEU A 204 -6.57 23.58 -7.56
C LEU A 204 -5.32 24.46 -7.67
N PHE A 205 -5.44 25.62 -8.32
CA PHE A 205 -4.31 26.55 -8.43
C PHE A 205 -3.88 27.09 -7.06
N ALA A 206 -4.83 27.34 -6.16
CA ALA A 206 -4.54 27.72 -4.78
C ALA A 206 -3.82 26.58 -4.03
N MET A 207 -4.31 25.34 -4.15
CA MET A 207 -3.68 24.15 -3.56
C MET A 207 -2.24 23.96 -4.07
N ARG A 208 -2.01 24.08 -5.38
CA ARG A 208 -0.68 23.99 -5.99
C ARG A 208 0.26 25.09 -5.50
N LYS A 209 -0.23 26.33 -5.42
CA LYS A 209 0.54 27.48 -4.90
C LYS A 209 0.94 27.28 -3.44
N ALA A 210 0.07 26.65 -2.65
CA ALA A 210 0.34 26.24 -1.28
C ALA A 210 1.21 24.97 -1.17
N LYS A 211 1.68 24.40 -2.29
CA LYS A 211 2.42 23.13 -2.37
C LYS A 211 1.69 21.98 -1.67
N PHE A 212 0.38 21.86 -1.91
CA PHE A 212 -0.48 20.82 -1.33
C PHE A 212 -0.43 20.74 0.21
N ARG A 213 -0.12 21.85 0.89
CA ARG A 213 -0.16 21.90 2.36
C ARG A 213 -1.57 21.57 2.85
N GLY A 214 -1.67 20.58 3.74
CA GLY A 214 -2.95 20.03 4.22
C GLY A 214 -3.46 18.82 3.44
N TYR A 215 -2.79 18.45 2.36
CA TYR A 215 -3.09 17.29 1.51
C TYR A 215 -1.84 16.39 1.39
N PRO A 216 -1.35 15.82 2.52
CA PRO A 216 -0.19 14.94 2.49
C PRO A 216 -0.51 13.69 1.67
N ALA A 217 0.44 13.23 0.85
CA ALA A 217 0.27 12.02 0.06
C ALA A 217 -0.05 10.79 0.93
N VAL A 218 0.69 10.63 2.03
CA VAL A 218 0.50 9.54 3.00
C VAL A 218 0.42 10.15 4.40
N ARG A 219 -0.56 9.72 5.19
CA ARG A 219 -0.65 10.08 6.61
C ARG A 219 0.47 9.38 7.39
N PRO A 220 1.13 10.04 8.37
CA PRO A 220 2.25 9.44 9.09
C PRO A 220 1.95 8.06 9.70
N GLU A 221 0.74 7.85 10.23
CA GLU A 221 0.32 6.56 10.79
C GLU A 221 0.10 5.44 9.75
N LEU A 222 0.09 5.78 8.46
CA LEU A 222 -0.07 4.87 7.32
C LEU A 222 1.21 4.72 6.50
N ASP A 223 2.31 5.38 6.87
CA ASP A 223 3.61 5.25 6.24
C ASP A 223 4.37 4.06 6.87
N LEU A 224 4.00 2.85 6.45
CA LEU A 224 4.39 1.60 7.09
C LEU A 224 5.55 0.88 6.40
N VAL A 225 6.00 1.36 5.25
CA VAL A 225 6.96 0.67 4.38
C VAL A 225 8.06 1.63 3.97
N GLU A 226 9.30 1.29 4.29
CA GLU A 226 10.47 2.06 3.87
C GLU A 226 10.60 2.10 2.34
N GLU A 227 11.07 3.22 1.80
CA GLU A 227 11.20 3.43 0.35
C GLU A 227 12.01 2.35 -0.36
N LYS A 228 13.04 1.79 0.29
CA LYS A 228 13.89 0.72 -0.27
C LYS A 228 13.17 -0.62 -0.42
N ASP A 229 12.12 -0.85 0.37
CA ASP A 229 11.35 -2.10 0.40
C ASP A 229 10.07 -2.01 -0.46
N GLN A 230 9.74 -0.81 -0.95
CA GLN A 230 8.58 -0.59 -1.81
C GLN A 230 8.78 -1.26 -3.18
N ILE A 231 7.72 -1.93 -3.65
CA ILE A 231 7.66 -2.53 -4.98
C ILE A 231 6.63 -1.77 -5.80
N THR A 232 7.08 -1.02 -6.78
CA THR A 232 6.21 -0.22 -7.65
C THR A 232 5.90 -0.98 -8.93
N HIS A 233 4.62 -1.09 -9.29
CA HIS A 233 4.18 -1.69 -10.54
C HIS A 233 3.94 -0.63 -11.60
N GLU A 234 4.48 -0.84 -12.79
CA GLU A 234 4.12 -0.08 -13.99
C GLU A 234 2.90 -0.74 -14.63
N ILE A 235 1.83 0.04 -14.75
CA ILE A 235 0.56 -0.37 -15.35
C ILE A 235 0.02 0.79 -16.16
N TYR A 236 -0.64 0.50 -17.27
CA TYR A 236 -1.19 1.48 -18.21
C TYR A 236 -2.71 1.37 -18.31
N LEU A 237 -3.40 2.46 -18.64
CA LEU A 237 -4.87 2.45 -18.73
C LEU A 237 -5.41 1.63 -19.90
N ASP A 238 -4.71 1.65 -21.03
CA ASP A 238 -5.12 1.01 -22.28
C ASP A 238 -4.69 -0.47 -22.38
N GLU A 239 -3.73 -0.89 -21.56
CA GLU A 239 -3.21 -2.26 -21.55
C GLU A 239 -4.32 -3.29 -21.26
N GLU A 240 -4.21 -4.45 -21.92
CA GLU A 240 -5.09 -5.59 -21.71
C GLU A 240 -4.49 -6.55 -20.68
N PHE A 241 -5.32 -6.99 -19.74
CA PHE A 241 -4.88 -7.83 -18.63
C PHE A 241 -5.80 -9.00 -18.39
N ASP A 242 -5.22 -10.14 -17.98
CA ASP A 242 -6.00 -11.17 -17.30
C ASP A 242 -6.33 -10.70 -15.87
N LEU A 243 -7.62 -10.66 -15.56
CA LEU A 243 -8.15 -10.30 -14.24
C LEU A 243 -8.09 -11.46 -13.25
N GLU A 244 -7.72 -12.66 -13.72
CA GLU A 244 -7.59 -13.88 -12.95
C GLU A 244 -8.83 -14.16 -12.08
N ILE A 245 -10.03 -13.98 -12.66
CA ILE A 245 -11.31 -14.10 -11.93
C ILE A 245 -11.50 -15.52 -11.37
N TYR A 246 -10.89 -16.52 -12.00
CA TYR A 246 -10.90 -17.90 -11.52
C TYR A 246 -10.34 -18.05 -10.10
N LEU A 247 -9.49 -17.12 -9.63
CA LEU A 247 -8.96 -17.11 -8.25
C LEU A 247 -9.98 -16.72 -7.18
N ASP A 248 -11.13 -16.16 -7.57
CA ASP A 248 -12.19 -15.78 -6.65
C ASP A 248 -13.03 -16.98 -6.19
N VAL A 249 -12.91 -18.11 -6.89
CA VAL A 249 -13.64 -19.35 -6.64
C VAL A 249 -12.67 -20.48 -6.31
N PHE A 250 -13.17 -21.50 -5.61
CA PHE A 250 -12.36 -22.67 -5.29
C PHE A 250 -12.05 -23.47 -6.55
N ASN A 251 -10.77 -23.73 -6.77
CA ASN A 251 -10.29 -24.70 -7.76
C ASN A 251 -9.37 -25.70 -7.05
N PRO A 252 -9.53 -27.02 -7.30
CA PRO A 252 -8.62 -28.01 -6.76
C PRO A 252 -7.22 -27.83 -7.36
N ASP A 253 -6.21 -27.88 -6.51
CA ASP A 253 -4.79 -27.84 -6.90
C ASP A 253 -4.26 -29.29 -6.96
N PRO A 254 -3.85 -29.79 -8.13
CA PRO A 254 -3.21 -31.10 -8.24
C PRO A 254 -1.91 -31.22 -7.44
N ASN A 255 -1.21 -30.10 -7.22
CA ASN A 255 0.08 -30.05 -6.52
C ASN A 255 -0.06 -29.43 -5.12
N PHE A 256 -1.24 -29.58 -4.50
CA PHE A 256 -1.61 -28.90 -3.26
C PHE A 256 -0.57 -29.04 -2.13
N ALA A 257 -0.06 -30.26 -1.91
CA ALA A 257 0.94 -30.53 -0.88
C ALA A 257 2.23 -29.74 -1.10
N GLU A 258 2.71 -29.66 -2.34
CA GLU A 258 3.92 -28.94 -2.71
C GLU A 258 3.70 -27.42 -2.59
N SER A 259 2.56 -26.92 -3.08
CA SER A 259 2.17 -25.51 -2.99
C SER A 259 2.08 -25.01 -1.55
N GLU A 260 1.45 -25.78 -0.66
CA GLU A 260 1.34 -25.42 0.77
C GLU A 260 2.69 -25.53 1.48
N LYS A 261 3.51 -26.54 1.16
CA LYS A 261 4.87 -26.66 1.70
C LYS A 261 5.74 -25.47 1.30
N HIS A 262 5.72 -25.09 0.01
CA HIS A 262 6.46 -23.93 -0.49
C HIS A 262 6.02 -22.64 0.21
N TYR A 263 4.72 -22.49 0.46
CA TYR A 263 4.21 -21.34 1.19
C TYR A 263 4.68 -21.30 2.66
N GLU A 264 4.69 -22.44 3.36
CA GLU A 264 5.21 -22.50 4.73
C GLU A 264 6.73 -22.21 4.80
N GLU A 265 7.51 -22.65 3.81
CA GLU A 265 8.93 -22.28 3.67
C GLU A 265 9.11 -20.76 3.47
N LEU A 266 8.33 -20.16 2.58
CA LEU A 266 8.33 -18.71 2.37
C LEU A 266 7.97 -17.94 3.65
N LYS A 267 6.95 -18.42 4.38
CA LYS A 267 6.50 -17.84 5.66
C LYS A 267 7.58 -17.91 6.73
N LYS A 268 8.33 -19.02 6.79
CA LYS A 268 9.49 -19.14 7.67
C LYS A 268 10.59 -18.14 7.29
N ALA A 269 10.94 -18.06 6.01
CA ALA A 269 11.94 -17.11 5.50
C ALA A 269 11.57 -15.64 5.80
N MET A 270 10.29 -15.27 5.68
CA MET A 270 9.80 -13.93 6.03
C MET A 270 9.97 -13.61 7.52
N ARG A 271 9.78 -14.60 8.40
CA ARG A 271 9.99 -14.45 9.85
C ARG A 271 11.47 -14.28 10.19
N ASP A 272 12.33 -15.05 9.52
CA ASP A 272 13.78 -15.03 9.76
C ASP A 272 14.43 -13.75 9.21
N SER A 273 13.95 -13.23 8.06
CA SER A 273 14.34 -11.92 7.52
C SER A 273 13.99 -10.77 8.48
N ARG A 274 12.83 -10.84 9.16
CA ARG A 274 12.46 -9.88 10.22
C ARG A 274 13.37 -10.00 11.46
N MET A 275 13.88 -11.20 11.76
CA MET A 275 14.84 -11.40 12.86
C MET A 275 16.19 -10.74 12.52
N SER A 276 16.65 -10.86 11.27
CA SER A 276 17.88 -10.21 10.81
C SER A 276 17.79 -8.68 10.81
N SER A 277 16.63 -8.10 10.48
CA SER A 277 16.44 -6.65 10.54
C SER A 277 16.31 -6.11 11.96
N VAL A 278 15.87 -6.94 12.93
CA VAL A 278 15.83 -6.55 14.34
C VAL A 278 17.21 -6.69 15.01
N LEU A 279 18.01 -7.70 14.63
CA LEU A 279 19.37 -7.87 15.16
C LEU A 279 20.35 -6.77 14.70
N ASN A 280 20.13 -6.16 13.54
CA ASN A 280 20.91 -5.00 13.07
C ASN A 280 20.50 -3.67 13.71
N ALA A 281 19.43 -3.64 14.53
CA ALA A 281 19.03 -2.45 15.28
C ALA A 281 19.54 -2.47 16.74
N VAL A 282 20.35 -3.48 17.11
CA VAL A 282 20.89 -3.67 18.47
C VAL A 282 22.41 -3.86 18.49
N SER A 283 23.13 -3.54 17.40
CA SER A 283 24.60 -3.58 17.38
C SER A 283 25.23 -2.30 16.81
N ASP A 284 24.81 -1.15 17.32
CA ASP A 284 25.56 0.11 17.19
C ASP A 284 25.24 0.97 18.42
N ASP A 285 25.88 0.62 19.55
CA ASP A 285 26.57 1.53 20.47
C ASP A 285 26.90 0.80 21.78
N ASP A 286 28.19 0.82 22.11
CA ASP A 286 28.81 0.92 23.43
C ASP A 286 29.98 -0.06 23.59
N ASP A 287 31.12 0.32 23.00
CA ASP A 287 32.43 -0.10 23.51
C ASP A 287 33.43 1.07 23.38
N GLU A 288 33.07 2.20 24.00
CA GLU A 288 34.04 3.19 24.48
C GLU A 288 33.60 3.70 25.86
N SER A 289 34.12 3.08 26.91
CA SER A 289 34.24 3.74 28.21
C SER A 289 35.68 3.64 28.69
N ASP A 290 36.36 4.79 28.57
CA ASP A 290 37.58 5.17 29.28
C ASP A 290 37.49 4.82 30.77
N GLU A 291 38.48 4.10 31.29
CA GLU A 291 38.76 4.02 32.73
C GLU A 291 40.15 4.60 33.03
N GLU A 292 40.14 5.43 34.08
CA GLU A 292 41.06 6.50 34.41
C GLU A 292 42.43 6.04 34.97
N GLU A 293 43.44 6.88 34.77
CA GLU A 293 44.82 6.75 35.27
C GLU A 293 44.91 6.69 36.82
N GLU A 294 45.52 5.64 37.35
CA GLU A 294 46.01 5.57 38.74
C GLU A 294 47.24 6.48 38.92
N GLN A 295 47.04 7.69 39.45
CA GLN A 295 48.13 8.48 40.04
C GLN A 295 48.32 8.13 41.52
N SER A 296 49.37 7.36 41.80
CA SER A 296 49.95 7.19 43.13
C SER A 296 50.57 8.51 43.62
N MET A 297 50.07 9.08 44.73
CA MET A 297 50.79 10.11 45.48
C MET A 297 50.95 9.70 46.94
N GLU A 298 52.22 9.66 47.36
CA GLU A 298 52.70 9.36 48.70
C GLU A 298 52.19 10.38 49.74
N ILE A 299 51.67 9.88 50.86
CA ILE A 299 51.46 10.68 52.07
C ILE A 299 52.80 10.74 52.82
N LYS A 300 53.45 11.90 52.83
CA LYS A 300 54.47 12.27 53.83
C LYS A 300 53.91 13.37 54.72
N ASP A 301 53.63 12.99 55.96
CA ASP A 301 53.26 13.88 57.06
C ASP A 301 54.53 14.22 57.85
N GLU A 302 55.02 15.46 57.73
CA GLU A 302 56.06 16.01 58.60
C GLU A 302 55.67 17.40 59.14
N SER A 303 55.97 17.60 60.44
CA SER A 303 55.88 18.82 61.28
C SER A 303 54.52 19.07 61.94
N LYS A 304 54.25 18.67 63.20
CA LYS A 304 54.82 19.10 64.50
C LYS A 304 54.92 20.62 64.73
N MET A 305 54.11 21.05 65.71
CA MET A 305 54.33 22.14 66.70
C MET A 305 54.24 23.58 66.19
N ASN A 306 53.76 24.58 66.92
CA ASN A 306 53.24 24.75 68.29
C ASN A 306 52.56 26.13 68.31
N PHE A 307 51.50 26.32 69.11
CA PHE A 307 51.20 27.64 69.66
C PHE A 307 50.80 27.47 71.13
N VAL A 308 51.64 28.03 72.01
CA VAL A 308 51.23 28.56 73.32
C VAL A 308 51.43 30.07 73.21
N ILE A 309 50.36 30.80 73.57
CA ILE A 309 50.23 32.24 73.94
C ILE A 309 51.38 33.16 73.53
#